data_AF-A0A6N7ZBI6-F1
#
_entry.id   AF-A0A6N7ZBI6-F1
#
_cell.length_a   1.000
_cell.length_b   1.000
_cell.length_c   1.000
_cell.angle_alpha   90.00
_cell.angle_beta   90.00
_cell.angle_gamma   90.00
#
_symmetry.space_group_name_H-M   'P 1'
#
loop_
_entity.id
_entity.type
_entity.pdbx_description
1 polymer ?
#
loop_
_entity_poly.entity_id
_entity_poly.type
_entity_poly.pdbx_seq_one_letter_code
_entity_poly.pdbx_strand_id
1 'polypeptide(L)'
;MSLNARFGVDVFGILAGAFVVVASVAFSAPLAAWIGFGVFTGLTLLGALGAVFGKRVSTRVGHGVLGLVSLWSLIAALVFTAPALVFANALGVVLVAVIDLTLHELSTERVVHQLEVRTSEPVAKAVA
;
A
#
# COMPACT_ATOMS: atom_id res chain seq x y z
N MET A 1 13.93 15.75 7.63
CA MET A 1 13.25 15.05 6.53
C MET A 1 11.84 14.70 6.98
N SER A 2 10.80 15.24 6.34
CA SER A 2 9.43 14.80 6.61
C SER A 2 9.14 13.54 5.81
N LEU A 3 8.72 12.46 6.47
CA LEU A 3 8.25 11.24 5.81
C LEU A 3 7.06 11.57 4.90
N ASN A 4 7.09 11.07 3.66
CA ASN A 4 5.95 11.20 2.77
C ASN A 4 4.82 10.32 3.29
N ALA A 5 3.62 10.90 3.45
CA ALA A 5 2.45 10.18 3.94
C ALA A 5 2.10 8.95 3.08
N ARG A 6 2.32 9.00 1.76
CA ARG A 6 2.09 7.86 0.86
C ARG A 6 2.99 6.67 1.23
N PHE A 7 4.30 6.93 1.30
CA PHE A 7 5.28 5.93 1.74
C PHE A 7 4.90 5.31 3.09
N GLY A 8 4.49 6.13 4.05
CA GLY A 8 4.06 5.65 5.37
C GLY A 8 2.84 4.73 5.32
N VAL A 9 1.83 5.06 4.50
CA VAL A 9 0.62 4.23 4.32
C VAL A 9 0.98 2.90 3.64
N ASP A 10 1.81 2.92 2.60
CA ASP A 10 2.20 1.70 1.89
C ASP A 10 3.02 0.76 2.78
N VAL A 11 4.02 1.29 3.49
CA VAL A 11 4.83 0.51 4.45
C VAL A 11 3.95 -0.04 5.57
N PHE A 12 3.02 0.75 6.09
CA PHE A 12 2.06 0.26 7.09
C PHE A 12 1.20 -0.87 6.52
N GLY A 13 0.70 -0.75 5.29
CA GLY A 13 -0.07 -1.79 4.60
C GLY A 13 0.72 -3.09 4.44
N ILE A 14 2.00 -3.00 4.08
CA ILE A 14 2.89 -4.16 3.99
C ILE A 14 3.05 -4.84 5.35
N LEU A 15 3.38 -4.09 6.40
CA LEU A 15 3.60 -4.64 7.73
C LEU A 15 2.32 -5.23 8.33
N ALA A 16 1.20 -4.53 8.18
CA ALA A 16 -0.10 -4.98 8.66
C ALA A 16 -0.55 -6.25 7.92
N GLY A 17 -0.43 -6.29 6.60
CA GLY A 17 -0.74 -7.48 5.81
C GLY A 17 0.16 -8.66 6.16
N ALA A 18 1.48 -8.46 6.26
CA ALA A 18 2.43 -9.51 6.64
C ALA A 18 2.14 -10.06 8.04
N PHE A 19 1.76 -9.21 8.99
CA PHE A 19 1.31 -9.65 10.31
C PHE A 19 0.07 -10.54 10.22
N VAL A 20 -0.94 -10.18 9.42
CA VAL A 20 -2.15 -11.00 9.25
C VAL A 20 -1.82 -12.33 8.56
N VAL A 21 -0.89 -12.35 7.59
CA VAL A 21 -0.38 -13.59 6.99
C VAL A 21 0.13 -14.54 8.08
N VAL A 22 1.01 -14.07 8.96
CA VAL A 22 1.55 -14.90 10.05
C VAL A 22 0.45 -15.29 11.05
N ALA A 23 -0.40 -14.35 11.45
CA ALA A 23 -1.50 -14.61 12.37
C ALA A 23 -2.46 -15.69 11.87
N SER A 24 -2.71 -15.73 10.56
CA SER A 24 -3.64 -16.68 9.94
C SER A 24 -3.18 -18.13 9.97
N VAL A 25 -1.88 -18.37 10.14
CA VAL A 25 -1.28 -19.71 10.27
C VAL A 25 -0.87 -20.03 11.71
N ALA A 26 -0.64 -19.03 12.55
CA ALA A 26 -0.21 -19.20 13.93
C ALA A 26 -1.37 -19.40 14.93
N PHE A 27 -2.55 -18.83 14.63
CA PHE A 27 -3.69 -18.84 15.53
C PHE A 27 -4.85 -19.70 15.02
N SER A 28 -5.82 -19.95 15.91
CA SER A 28 -7.06 -20.62 15.54
C SER A 28 -7.88 -19.79 14.54
N ALA A 29 -8.69 -20.47 13.72
CA ALA A 29 -9.49 -19.84 12.68
C ALA A 29 -10.35 -18.65 13.20
N PRO A 30 -11.07 -18.76 14.33
CA PRO A 30 -11.88 -17.65 14.83
C PRO A 30 -11.02 -16.44 15.26
N LEU A 31 -9.87 -16.69 15.91
CA LEU A 31 -8.99 -15.61 16.36
C LEU A 31 -8.33 -14.90 15.17
N ALA A 32 -7.85 -15.66 14.19
CA ALA A 32 -7.29 -15.11 12.95
C ALA A 32 -8.31 -14.26 12.18
N ALA A 33 -9.58 -14.69 12.13
CA ALA A 33 -10.65 -13.93 11.49
C ALA A 33 -10.88 -12.57 12.18
N TRP A 34 -10.93 -12.53 13.52
CA TRP A 34 -11.08 -11.28 14.26
C TRP A 34 -9.88 -10.34 14.14
N ILE A 35 -8.66 -10.88 14.14
CA ILE A 35 -7.44 -10.11 13.87
C ILE A 35 -7.50 -9.51 12.45
N GLY A 36 -7.79 -10.35 11.45
CA GLY A 36 -7.94 -9.93 10.07
C GLY A 36 -9.00 -8.84 9.92
N PHE A 37 -10.18 -9.03 10.51
CA PHE A 37 -11.25 -8.04 10.51
C PHE A 37 -10.78 -6.67 11.04
N GLY A 38 -10.12 -6.63 12.20
CA GLY A 38 -9.63 -5.38 12.78
C GLY A 38 -8.60 -4.68 11.90
N VAL A 39 -7.61 -5.44 11.40
CA VAL A 39 -6.55 -4.91 10.53
C VAL A 39 -7.10 -4.40 9.20
N PHE A 40 -7.92 -5.21 8.51
CA PHE A 40 -8.50 -4.84 7.23
C PHE A 40 -9.44 -3.64 7.37
N THR A 41 -10.17 -3.50 8.48
CA THR A 41 -10.95 -2.29 8.78
C THR A 41 -10.08 -1.04 8.83
N GLY A 42 -8.95 -1.10 9.56
CA GLY A 42 -8.01 0.02 9.63
C GLY A 42 -7.44 0.39 8.25
N LEU A 43 -7.05 -0.61 7.46
CA LEU A 43 -6.52 -0.39 6.11
C LEU A 43 -7.58 0.14 5.13
N THR A 44 -8.83 -0.30 5.24
CA THR A 44 -9.95 0.28 4.48
C THR A 44 -10.11 1.76 4.77
N LEU A 45 -10.08 2.15 6.04
CA LEU A 45 -10.21 3.56 6.42
C LEU A 45 -9.02 4.38 5.91
N LEU A 46 -7.80 3.90 6.10
CA LEU A 46 -6.59 4.58 5.59
C LEU A 46 -6.59 4.71 4.07
N GLY A 47 -6.94 3.63 3.36
CA GLY A 47 -7.06 3.63 1.91
C GLY A 47 -8.14 4.60 1.42
N ALA A 48 -9.32 4.60 2.06
CA ALA A 48 -10.41 5.52 1.73
C ALA A 48 -10.03 6.99 1.97
N LEU A 49 -9.40 7.31 3.11
CA LEU A 49 -8.89 8.65 3.39
C LEU A 49 -7.87 9.08 2.33
N GLY A 50 -6.96 8.19 1.95
CA GLY A 50 -6.00 8.40 0.89
C GLY A 50 -6.63 8.65 -0.49
N ALA A 51 -7.68 7.89 -0.82
CA ALA A 51 -8.44 8.03 -2.06
C ALA A 51 -9.20 9.37 -2.12
N VAL A 52 -9.79 9.79 -1.00
CA VAL A 52 -10.57 11.03 -0.93
C VAL A 52 -9.66 12.26 -0.91
N PHE A 53 -8.69 12.29 0.00
CA PHE A 53 -7.87 13.47 0.30
C PHE A 53 -6.52 13.52 -0.44
N GLY A 54 -6.17 12.50 -1.22
CA GLY A 54 -4.94 12.46 -2.00
C GLY A 54 -4.86 13.61 -3.03
N LYS A 55 -3.75 14.34 -3.03
CA LYS A 55 -3.54 15.49 -3.95
C LYS A 55 -3.24 15.08 -5.39
N ARG A 56 -2.68 13.88 -5.59
CA ARG A 56 -2.29 13.35 -6.92
C ARG A 56 -3.20 12.18 -7.27
N VAL A 57 -3.59 12.09 -8.54
CA VAL A 57 -4.42 10.99 -9.05
C VAL A 57 -3.79 9.63 -8.74
N SER A 58 -2.46 9.49 -8.90
CA SER A 58 -1.74 8.26 -8.58
C SER A 58 -1.93 7.82 -7.13
N THR A 59 -1.80 8.75 -6.17
CA THR A 59 -2.05 8.47 -4.74
C THR A 59 -3.49 8.08 -4.48
N ARG A 60 -4.45 8.77 -5.13
CA ARG A 60 -5.87 8.47 -4.94
C ARG A 60 -6.22 7.06 -5.46
N VAL A 61 -5.67 6.69 -6.61
CA VAL A 61 -5.86 5.36 -7.21
C VAL A 61 -5.18 4.29 -6.36
N GLY A 62 -3.90 4.47 -6.00
CA GLY A 62 -3.15 3.51 -5.19
C GLY A 62 -3.83 3.22 -3.85
N HIS A 63 -4.12 4.26 -3.07
CA HIS A 63 -4.82 4.12 -1.79
C HIS A 63 -6.27 3.66 -1.96
N GLY A 64 -6.94 4.04 -3.06
CA GLY A 64 -8.28 3.55 -3.38
C GLY A 64 -8.32 2.05 -3.62
N VAL A 65 -7.36 1.52 -4.39
CA VAL A 65 -7.21 0.08 -4.62
C VAL A 65 -6.90 -0.64 -3.31
N LEU A 66 -5.96 -0.12 -2.50
CA LEU A 66 -5.66 -0.66 -1.17
C LEU A 66 -6.92 -0.70 -0.28
N GLY A 67 -7.69 0.38 -0.27
CA GLY A 67 -8.93 0.49 0.49
C GLY A 67 -9.99 -0.52 0.04
N LEU A 68 -10.18 -0.69 -1.27
CA LEU A 68 -11.13 -1.64 -1.85
C LEU A 68 -10.75 -3.10 -1.59
N VAL A 69 -9.47 -3.45 -1.76
CA VAL A 69 -8.98 -4.81 -1.47
C VAL A 69 -9.09 -5.11 0.03
N SER A 70 -8.78 -4.14 0.89
CA SER A 70 -8.98 -4.28 2.33
C SER A 70 -10.47 -4.39 2.70
N LEU A 71 -11.34 -3.65 2.00
CA LEU A 71 -12.80 -3.72 2.23
C LEU A 71 -13.35 -5.08 1.87
N TRP A 72 -12.94 -5.63 0.73
CA TRP A 72 -13.27 -7.01 0.40
C TRP A 72 -12.75 -7.99 1.47
N SER A 73 -11.51 -7.81 1.89
CA SER A 73 -10.85 -8.68 2.86
C SER A 73 -11.55 -8.70 4.22
N LEU A 74 -12.03 -7.55 4.71
CA LEU A 74 -12.78 -7.48 5.97
C LEU A 74 -14.16 -8.13 5.85
N ILE A 75 -14.86 -7.97 4.72
CA ILE A 75 -16.14 -8.64 4.46
C ILE A 75 -15.91 -10.16 4.45
N ALA A 76 -14.88 -10.62 3.75
CA ALA A 76 -14.55 -12.03 3.66
C ALA A 76 -14.21 -12.64 5.02
N ALA A 77 -13.53 -11.91 5.90
CA ALA A 77 -13.20 -12.36 7.25
C ALA A 77 -14.44 -12.57 8.15
N LEU A 78 -15.55 -11.87 7.89
CA LEU A 78 -16.80 -12.02 8.64
C LEU A 78 -17.74 -13.06 8.03
N VAL A 79 -17.75 -13.18 6.70
CA VAL A 79 -18.71 -14.01 5.97
C VAL A 79 -18.25 -15.45 5.83
N PHE A 80 -16.92 -15.68 5.70
CA PHE A 80 -16.38 -17.00 5.43
C PHE A 80 -15.55 -17.53 6.60
N THR A 81 -15.79 -18.79 6.97
CA THR A 81 -14.95 -19.51 7.95
C THR A 81 -13.89 -20.32 7.22
N ALA A 82 -12.87 -19.64 6.68
CA ALA A 82 -11.77 -20.29 5.95
C ALA A 82 -10.44 -19.58 6.22
N PRO A 83 -9.53 -20.15 7.05
CA PRO A 83 -8.23 -19.55 7.35
C PRO A 83 -7.40 -19.23 6.10
N ALA A 84 -7.48 -20.11 5.09
CA ALA A 84 -6.79 -19.91 3.81
C ALA A 84 -7.25 -18.63 3.08
N LEU A 85 -8.51 -18.19 3.26
CA LEU A 85 -8.99 -16.93 2.68
C LEU A 85 -8.41 -15.72 3.41
N VAL A 86 -8.30 -15.76 4.74
CA VAL A 86 -7.65 -14.68 5.51
C VAL A 86 -6.18 -14.54 5.10
N PHE A 87 -5.48 -15.66 4.95
CA PHE A 87 -4.10 -15.71 4.44
C PHE A 87 -4.00 -15.10 3.03
N ALA A 88 -4.81 -15.56 2.08
CA ALA A 88 -4.76 -15.11 0.69
C ALA A 88 -5.11 -13.61 0.56
N ASN A 89 -6.12 -13.15 1.29
CA ASN A 89 -6.50 -11.73 1.32
C ASN A 89 -5.39 -10.85 1.92
N ALA A 90 -4.73 -11.31 2.99
CA ALA A 90 -3.60 -10.62 3.57
C ALA A 90 -2.41 -10.50 2.60
N LEU A 91 -2.12 -11.56 1.83
CA LEU A 91 -1.14 -11.50 0.73
C LEU A 91 -1.57 -10.52 -0.36
N GLY A 92 -2.86 -10.47 -0.71
CA GLY A 92 -3.40 -9.50 -1.66
C GLY A 92 -3.15 -8.05 -1.22
N VAL A 93 -3.36 -7.75 0.06
CA VAL A 93 -3.06 -6.44 0.66
C VAL A 93 -1.56 -6.11 0.57
N VAL A 94 -0.69 -7.06 0.94
CA VAL A 94 0.77 -6.87 0.85
C VAL A 94 1.18 -6.57 -0.60
N LEU A 95 0.67 -7.34 -1.56
CA LEU A 95 1.00 -7.17 -2.97
C LEU A 95 0.59 -5.79 -3.48
N VAL A 96 -0.63 -5.35 -3.17
CA VAL A 96 -1.11 -4.02 -3.57
C VAL A 96 -0.23 -2.91 -2.98
N ALA A 97 0.12 -3.01 -1.70
CA ALA A 97 0.95 -2.01 -1.05
C ALA A 97 2.39 -1.98 -1.60
N VAL A 98 2.98 -3.15 -1.90
CA VAL A 98 4.30 -3.23 -2.56
C VAL A 98 4.25 -2.63 -3.96
N ILE A 99 3.20 -2.88 -4.73
CA ILE A 99 3.05 -2.32 -6.07
C ILE A 99 2.92 -0.80 -5.99
N ASP A 100 2.08 -0.25 -5.11
CA ASP A 100 1.91 1.21 -5.01
C ASP A 100 3.21 1.90 -4.55
N LEU A 101 3.91 1.31 -3.59
CA LEU A 101 5.21 1.76 -3.13
C LEU A 101 6.25 1.76 -4.26
N THR A 102 6.33 0.68 -5.01
CA THR A 102 7.26 0.58 -6.14
C THR A 102 6.97 1.64 -7.19
N LEU A 103 5.69 1.84 -7.53
CA LEU A 103 5.28 2.91 -8.45
C LEU A 103 5.57 4.31 -7.88
N HIS A 104 5.47 4.48 -6.56
CA HIS A 104 5.83 5.72 -5.90
C HIS A 104 7.33 6.02 -6.04
N GLU A 105 8.20 5.06 -5.73
CA GLU A 105 9.64 5.25 -5.78
C GLU A 105 10.15 5.45 -7.21
N LEU A 106 9.67 4.65 -8.17
CA LEU A 106 10.01 4.82 -9.59
C LEU A 106 9.58 6.21 -10.11
N SER A 107 8.43 6.72 -9.66
CA SER A 107 8.00 8.07 -10.01
C SER A 107 8.89 9.15 -9.38
N THR A 108 9.45 8.91 -8.20
CA THR A 108 10.35 9.84 -7.52
C THR A 108 11.71 9.83 -8.21
N GLU A 109 12.28 8.66 -8.46
CA GLU A 109 13.55 8.49 -9.20
C GLU A 109 13.49 9.10 -10.59
N ARG A 110 12.40 8.90 -11.33
CA ARG A 110 12.21 9.52 -12.65
C ARG A 110 12.30 11.04 -12.60
N VAL A 111 11.70 11.67 -11.57
CA VAL A 111 11.75 13.13 -11.42
C VAL A 111 13.17 13.59 -11.07
N VAL A 112 13.85 12.90 -10.15
CA VAL A 112 15.24 13.20 -9.80
C VAL A 112 16.15 13.10 -11.03
N HIS A 113 16.01 12.03 -11.81
CA HIS A 113 16.83 11.83 -13.00
C HIS A 113 16.57 12.87 -14.10
N GLN A 114 15.31 13.28 -14.28
CA GLN A 114 14.98 14.37 -15.21
C GLN A 114 15.58 15.72 -14.79
N LEU A 115 15.68 16.00 -13.49
CA LEU A 115 16.31 17.21 -12.99
C LEU A 115 17.83 17.17 -13.22
N GLU A 116 18.47 16.05 -12.90
CA GLU A 116 19.92 15.85 -13.09
C GLU A 116 20.35 16.04 -14.55
N VAL A 117 19.61 15.45 -15.50
CA VAL A 117 19.88 15.59 -16.94
C VAL A 117 19.77 17.06 -17.38
N ARG A 118 18.70 17.76 -16.96
CA ARG A 118 18.46 19.17 -17.35
C ARG A 118 19.48 20.14 -16.75
N THR A 119 19.99 19.87 -15.55
CA THR A 119 21.02 20.72 -14.92
C THR A 119 22.39 20.48 -15.54
N SER A 120 22.65 19.31 -16.11
CA SER A 120 23.94 18.96 -16.73
C SER A 120 24.07 19.48 -18.19
N GLU A 121 22.95 19.68 -18.89
CA GLU A 121 22.89 20.12 -20.29
C GLU A 121 23.35 21.57 -20.62
N PRO A 122 23.29 22.60 -19.74
CA PRO A 122 23.60 23.98 -20.13
C PRO A 122 25.10 24.33 -20.17
N VAL A 123 25.95 23.62 -19.42
CA VAL A 123 27.39 23.97 -19.30
C VAL A 123 28.18 23.50 -20.53
N ALA A 124 27.79 22.39 -21.16
CA ALA A 124 28.49 21.86 -22.33
C ALA A 124 28.31 22.70 -23.61
N LYS A 125 27.23 23.50 -23.70
CA LYS A 125 26.95 24.37 -24.87
C LYS A 125 27.55 25.78 -24.78
N ALA A 126 28.12 26.18 -23.66
CA ALA A 126 28.71 27.51 -23.47
C ALA A 126 30.24 27.56 -23.68
N VAL A 127 30.87 26.42 -24.00
CA VAL A 127 32.34 26.27 -24.14
C VAL A 127 32.75 25.82 -25.56
N ALA A 128 31.80 25.74 -26.50
CA ALA A 128 32.06 25.46 -27.91
C ALA A 128 31.71 26.68 -28.77
#